data_AF-A0A5D2V535-F1
#
_entry.id   AF-A0A5D2V535-F1
#
_cell.length_a   1.000
_cell.length_b   1.000
_cell.length_c   1.000
_cell.angle_alpha   90.00
_cell.angle_beta   90.00
_cell.angle_gamma   90.00
#
_symmetry.space_group_name_H-M   'P 1'
#
loop_
_entity.id
_entity.type
_entity.pdbx_description
1 polymer ?
#
loop_
_entity_poly.entity_id
_entity_poly.type
_entity_poly.pdbx_seq_one_letter_code
_entity_poly.pdbx_strand_id
1 'polypeptide(L)'
;MATKENDQIIKENNCETKMGLPCVPEAFRSIFERGSISNKCCGELVVLGKVCHSALVKRTLENPLFKDLSLTTIIAKNIQTWNHCLAMIDSLSPST
;
A
#
# COMPACT_ATOMS: atom_id res chain seq x y z
N MET A 1 4.41 -2.69 -21.61
CA MET A 1 5.21 -3.81 -21.06
C MET A 1 5.30 -3.81 -19.52
N ALA A 2 4.78 -2.81 -18.79
CA ALA A 2 4.76 -2.79 -17.31
C ALA A 2 3.68 -3.70 -16.67
N THR A 3 2.56 -3.92 -17.36
CA THR A 3 1.41 -4.70 -16.84
C THR A 3 1.75 -6.13 -16.41
N LYS A 4 2.78 -6.75 -17.02
CA LYS A 4 3.15 -8.13 -16.68
C LYS A 4 3.98 -8.22 -15.40
N GLU A 5 4.77 -7.20 -15.07
CA GLU A 5 5.72 -7.28 -13.94
C GLU A 5 4.98 -7.18 -12.60
N ASN A 6 4.14 -6.15 -12.43
CA ASN A 6 3.39 -5.97 -11.19
C ASN A 6 2.39 -7.11 -10.96
N ASP A 7 1.69 -7.56 -12.01
CA ASP A 7 0.77 -8.71 -11.93
C ASP A 7 1.50 -10.00 -11.53
N GLN A 8 2.70 -10.23 -12.05
CA GLN A 8 3.51 -11.39 -11.67
C GLN A 8 3.94 -11.29 -10.20
N ILE A 9 4.45 -10.13 -9.76
CA ILE A 9 4.85 -9.91 -8.36
C ILE A 9 3.67 -10.14 -7.41
N ILE A 10 2.50 -9.58 -7.74
CA ILE A 10 1.27 -9.71 -6.96
C ILE A 10 0.89 -11.18 -6.79
N LYS A 11 0.92 -11.94 -7.90
CA LYS A 11 0.57 -13.36 -7.92
C LYS A 11 1.58 -14.21 -7.16
N GLU A 12 2.88 -14.06 -7.42
CA GLU A 12 3.94 -14.88 -6.80
C GLU A 12 4.02 -14.68 -5.29
N ASN A 13 3.70 -13.47 -4.81
CA ASN A 13 3.76 -13.14 -3.39
C ASN A 13 2.41 -13.28 -2.67
N ASN A 14 1.36 -13.78 -3.35
CA ASN A 14 0.00 -13.89 -2.82
C ASN A 14 -0.49 -12.59 -2.16
N CYS A 15 -0.25 -11.44 -2.81
CA CYS A 15 -0.45 -10.15 -2.16
C CYS A 15 -1.92 -9.86 -1.81
N GLU A 16 -2.85 -10.29 -2.65
CA GLU A 16 -4.28 -9.96 -2.52
C GLU A 16 -4.95 -10.63 -1.32
N THR A 17 -4.36 -11.67 -0.73
CA THR A 17 -4.93 -12.42 0.40
C THR A 17 -4.40 -11.97 1.76
N LYS A 18 -3.40 -11.07 1.79
CA LYS A 18 -2.65 -10.71 3.02
C LYS A 18 -3.25 -9.56 3.82
N MET A 19 -4.21 -8.82 3.24
CA MET A 19 -4.89 -7.70 3.91
C MET A 19 -6.40 -7.95 3.94
N GLY A 20 -7.02 -7.66 5.07
CA GLY A 20 -8.45 -7.79 5.25
C GLY A 20 -9.24 -6.74 4.48
N LEU A 21 -10.44 -7.12 4.04
CA LEU A 21 -11.36 -6.23 3.32
C LEU A 21 -11.63 -4.87 4.01
N PRO A 22 -11.68 -4.74 5.35
CA PRO A 22 -11.84 -3.44 5.99
C PRO A 22 -10.63 -2.50 5.81
N CYS A 23 -9.42 -3.05 5.67
CA CYS A 23 -8.19 -2.27 5.61
C CYS A 23 -7.78 -1.86 4.19
N VAL A 24 -8.21 -2.61 3.18
CA VAL A 24 -7.94 -2.27 1.77
C VAL A 24 -8.44 -0.87 1.40
N PRO A 25 -9.69 -0.46 1.72
CA PRO A 25 -10.17 0.90 1.44
C PRO A 25 -9.41 1.99 2.20
N GLU A 26 -9.00 1.75 3.45
CA GLU A 26 -8.22 2.74 4.22
C GLU A 26 -6.85 2.96 3.58
N ALA A 27 -6.13 1.88 3.27
CA ALA A 27 -4.83 1.95 2.59
C ALA A 27 -4.96 2.68 1.25
N PHE A 28 -5.97 2.32 0.45
CA PHE A 28 -6.25 2.98 -0.83
C PHE A 28 -6.47 4.50 -0.65
N ARG A 29 -7.38 4.90 0.24
CA ARG A 29 -7.72 6.32 0.46
C ARG A 29 -6.54 7.13 0.98
N SER A 30 -5.65 6.53 1.78
CA SER A 30 -4.44 7.20 2.26
C SER A 30 -3.49 7.60 1.11
N ILE A 31 -3.49 6.81 0.03
CA ILE A 31 -2.57 6.96 -1.11
C ILE A 31 -3.19 7.75 -2.25
N PHE A 32 -4.43 7.43 -2.62
CA PHE A 32 -5.08 7.97 -3.83
C PHE A 32 -6.04 9.13 -3.56
N GLU A 33 -6.39 9.36 -2.30
CA GLU A 33 -7.34 10.40 -1.90
C GLU A 33 -6.78 11.25 -0.73
N ARG A 34 -7.68 12.01 -0.09
CA ARG A 34 -7.45 12.61 1.23
C ARG A 34 -8.02 11.67 2.30
N GLY A 35 -7.26 10.64 2.64
CA GLY A 35 -7.55 9.73 3.74
C GLY A 35 -6.35 9.52 4.66
N SER A 36 -6.60 8.80 5.75
CA SER A 36 -5.58 8.29 6.68
C SER A 36 -5.76 6.78 6.84
N ILE A 37 -4.74 6.11 7.34
CA ILE A 37 -4.79 4.69 7.68
C ILE A 37 -4.78 4.53 9.21
N SER A 38 -5.61 3.65 9.74
CA SER A 38 -5.66 3.37 11.18
C SER A 38 -4.49 2.52 11.64
N ASN A 39 -4.18 2.54 12.94
CA ASN A 39 -3.13 1.70 13.54
C ASN A 39 -3.37 0.20 13.28
N LYS A 40 -4.64 -0.24 13.34
CA LYS A 40 -5.01 -1.62 13.03
C LYS A 40 -4.62 -1.98 11.60
N CYS A 41 -4.99 -1.13 10.64
CA CYS A 41 -4.71 -1.38 9.23
C CYS A 41 -3.24 -1.17 8.86
N CYS A 42 -2.48 -0.39 9.64
CA CYS A 42 -1.04 -0.34 9.52
C CYS A 42 -0.38 -1.69 9.83
N GLY A 43 -0.85 -2.43 10.84
CA GLY A 43 -0.35 -3.78 11.11
C GLY A 43 -0.54 -4.73 9.93
N GLU A 44 -1.74 -4.73 9.35
CA GLU A 44 -2.03 -5.55 8.15
C GLU A 44 -1.21 -5.08 6.93
N LEU A 45 -0.99 -3.78 6.75
CA LEU A 45 -0.15 -3.24 5.67
C LEU A 45 1.31 -3.69 5.81
N VAL A 46 1.84 -3.71 7.04
CA VAL A 46 3.21 -4.19 7.29
C VAL A 46 3.32 -5.70 7.05
N VAL A 47 2.32 -6.50 7.45
CA VAL A 47 2.23 -7.94 7.16
C VAL A 47 2.11 -8.24 5.66
N LEU A 48 1.32 -7.44 4.92
CA LEU A 48 1.26 -7.48 3.46
C LEU A 48 2.66 -7.33 2.85
N GLY A 49 3.45 -6.43 3.43
CA GLY A 49 4.86 -6.23 3.09
C GLY A 49 5.09 -5.23 1.96
N LYS A 50 6.28 -4.60 1.98
CA LYS A 50 6.62 -3.48 1.09
C LYS A 50 6.52 -3.81 -0.39
N VAL A 51 6.91 -5.04 -0.75
CA VAL A 51 6.88 -5.54 -2.14
C VAL A 51 5.45 -5.56 -2.66
N CYS A 52 4.54 -6.21 -1.93
CA CYS A 52 3.14 -6.28 -2.28
C CYS A 52 2.47 -4.90 -2.28
N HIS A 53 2.70 -4.09 -1.24
CA HIS A 53 2.20 -2.72 -1.15
C HIS A 53 2.59 -1.89 -2.39
N SER A 54 3.86 -1.89 -2.75
CA SER A 54 4.36 -1.14 -3.90
C SER A 54 3.80 -1.66 -5.23
N ALA A 55 3.73 -2.99 -5.40
CA ALA A 55 3.21 -3.61 -6.62
C ALA A 55 1.72 -3.31 -6.82
N LEU A 56 0.90 -3.39 -5.77
CA LEU A 56 -0.53 -3.07 -5.83
C LEU A 56 -0.81 -1.60 -6.17
N VAL A 57 -0.04 -0.67 -5.60
CA VAL A 57 -0.15 0.77 -5.93
C VAL A 57 0.22 1.03 -7.38
N LYS A 58 1.34 0.47 -7.86
CA LYS A 58 1.76 0.59 -9.26
C LYS A 58 0.72 -0.02 -10.20
N ARG A 59 0.22 -1.21 -9.87
CA ARG A 59 -0.83 -1.89 -10.66
C ARG A 59 -2.12 -1.06 -10.73
N THR A 60 -2.48 -0.40 -9.64
CA THR A 60 -3.64 0.50 -9.59
C THR A 60 -3.44 1.70 -10.52
N LEU A 61 -2.25 2.33 -10.52
CA LEU A 61 -1.93 3.46 -11.41
C LEU A 61 -1.94 3.10 -12.91
N GLU A 62 -1.83 1.82 -13.26
CA GLU A 62 -1.98 1.36 -14.64
C GLU A 62 -3.43 1.43 -15.14
N ASN A 63 -4.41 1.50 -14.24
CA ASN A 63 -5.81 1.66 -14.62
C ASN A 63 -6.04 3.08 -15.18
N PRO A 64 -6.56 3.23 -16.41
CA PRO A 64 -6.79 4.54 -17.03
C PRO A 64 -7.65 5.52 -16.22
N LEU A 65 -8.45 5.02 -15.26
CA LEU A 65 -9.23 5.85 -14.33
C LEU A 65 -8.34 6.77 -13.47
N PHE A 66 -7.07 6.44 -13.29
CA PHE A 66 -6.13 7.20 -12.46
C PHE A 66 -5.10 8.01 -13.26
N LYS A 67 -5.25 8.08 -14.59
CA LYS A 67 -4.27 8.73 -15.49
C LYS A 67 -4.04 10.22 -15.21
N ASP A 68 -5.04 10.90 -14.65
CA ASP A 68 -5.01 12.34 -14.38
C ASP A 68 -4.47 12.66 -12.97
N LEU A 69 -4.17 11.62 -12.16
CA LEU A 69 -3.54 11.80 -10.87
C LEU A 69 -2.06 12.16 -11.02
N SER A 70 -1.58 13.07 -10.16
CA SER A 70 -0.16 13.41 -10.07
C SER A 70 0.64 12.19 -9.60
N LEU A 71 1.38 11.57 -10.52
CA LEU A 71 2.25 10.43 -10.22
C LEU A 71 3.23 10.73 -9.07
N THR A 72 3.82 11.93 -9.08
CA THR A 72 4.72 12.38 -8.00
C THR A 72 4.02 12.41 -6.65
N THR A 73 2.78 12.91 -6.60
CA THR A 73 1.99 12.97 -5.36
C THR A 73 1.63 11.58 -4.87
N ILE A 74 1.23 10.68 -5.76
CA ILE A 74 0.89 9.29 -5.40
C ILE A 74 2.11 8.53 -4.91
N ILE A 75 3.27 8.67 -5.56
CA ILE A 75 4.52 8.05 -5.11
C ILE A 75 4.91 8.58 -3.73
N ALA A 76 4.81 9.89 -3.50
CA ALA A 76 5.09 10.48 -2.20
C ALA A 76 4.16 9.93 -1.11
N LYS A 77 2.85 9.87 -1.38
CA LYS A 77 1.86 9.30 -0.44
C LYS A 77 2.09 7.81 -0.19
N ASN A 78 2.42 7.04 -1.21
CA ASN A 78 2.75 5.62 -1.10
C ASN A 78 3.91 5.38 -0.11
N ILE A 79 4.99 6.17 -0.24
CA ILE A 79 6.15 6.11 0.66
C ILE A 79 5.77 6.58 2.07
N GLN A 80 5.02 7.68 2.18
CA GLN A 80 4.58 8.22 3.48
C GLN A 80 3.70 7.24 4.24
N THR A 81 2.70 6.62 3.60
CA THR A 81 1.83 5.62 4.22
C THR A 81 2.66 4.42 4.73
N TRP A 82 3.58 3.90 3.91
CA TRP A 82 4.44 2.79 4.33
C TRP A 82 5.31 3.15 5.55
N ASN A 83 6.01 4.29 5.49
CA ASN A 83 6.89 4.72 6.58
C ASN A 83 6.12 5.05 7.86
N HIS A 84 4.94 5.66 7.74
CA HIS A 84 4.05 5.91 8.87
C HIS A 84 3.67 4.61 9.57
N CYS A 85 3.25 3.60 8.82
CA CYS A 85 2.88 2.32 9.40
C CYS A 85 4.06 1.56 10.02
N LEU A 86 5.25 1.59 9.40
CA LEU A 86 6.45 1.03 10.02
C LEU A 86 6.78 1.69 11.36
N ALA A 87 6.85 3.03 11.38
CA ALA A 87 7.17 3.77 12.60
C ALA A 87 6.16 3.51 13.73
N MET A 88 4.88 3.32 13.38
CA MET A 88 3.84 2.96 14.36
C MET A 88 4.08 1.57 14.95
N ILE A 89 4.38 0.57 14.15
CA ILE A 89 4.68 -0.79 14.66
C ILE A 89 5.95 -0.79 15.50
N ASP A 90 7.00 -0.08 15.09
CA ASP A 90 8.23 0.04 15.86
C ASP A 90 7.98 0.71 17.23
N SER A 91 7.12 1.72 17.28
CA SER A 91 6.75 2.40 18.53
C SER A 91 5.89 1.55 19.48
N LEU A 92 5.19 0.55 18.95
CA LEU A 92 4.36 -0.38 19.72
C LEU A 92 5.15 -1.61 20.18
N SER A 93 6.35 -1.84 19.64
CA SER A 93 7.25 -2.88 20.13
C SER A 93 7.79 -2.45 21.50
N PRO A 94 7.51 -3.19 22.59
CA PRO A 94 8.12 -2.89 23.88
C PRO A 94 9.64 -2.98 23.72
N SER A 95 10.35 -1.98 24.22
CA SER A 95 11.80 -2.00 24.30
C SER A 95 12.22 -3.25 25.08
N THR A 96 12.77 -4.26 24.40
CA THR A 96 13.44 -5.41 25.03
C THR A 96 14.60 -4.97 25.90
#